data_AF-A0A961MUT1-F1
#
_entry.id   AF-A0A961MUT1-F1
#
_cell.length_a   1.000
_cell.length_b   1.000
_cell.length_c   1.000
_cell.angle_alpha   90.00
_cell.angle_beta   90.00
_cell.angle_gamma   90.00
#
_symmetry.space_group_name_H-M   'P 1'
#
loop_
_entity.id
_entity.type
_entity.pdbx_description
1 polymer ?
#
loop_
_entity_poly.entity_id
_entity_poly.type
_entity_poly.pdbx_seq_one_letter_code
_entity_poly.pdbx_strand_id
1 'polypeptide(L)'
;MMALAAGLFGASMASAQSVCAPRTVPALNSCTGAARLSVALVGDVLLHRALQWRGYARGFDTIWGAAIPLLSAADLTIANLEGPVAPGFARGGGQRADPGPVFDDDVYSGYPTFNYHPVVIRALREAGVDLVTTANNHALDRGARGLDATLAALDAGGMAHVGAVAGGTPVLAPLRLTTAVGPLTLIACTYDTNGIADPRDQVPLCYDGAGALLRLIRQETARGAGVLVLPHWGREYVLDPDTRQRRLARDLVAAGAMAVVGTHPHVPQPWDTLQGPAGAVPVIYSTGNFVAAQPPLERATSILAWLELCPGPSGPRVAGAGYLPLQMEFDGADPSLTLPRPGMGARAEAGLALLARMIPGRDLTAMTECRMRRPVPTEPRQDR
;
A
#
# COMPACT_ATOMS: atom_id res chain seq x y z
N MET A 1 57.87 18.29 -35.08
CA MET A 1 56.76 19.11 -34.54
C MET A 1 55.45 18.44 -34.91
N MET A 2 54.84 17.71 -34.00
CA MET A 2 53.52 17.09 -34.20
C MET A 2 52.79 17.23 -32.86
N ALA A 3 51.82 18.14 -32.78
CA ALA A 3 51.08 18.44 -31.56
C ALA A 3 49.83 17.54 -31.51
N LEU A 4 49.76 16.67 -30.50
CA LEU A 4 48.55 15.93 -30.14
C LEU A 4 47.57 16.91 -29.45
N ALA A 5 46.37 17.05 -30.02
CA ALA A 5 45.24 17.66 -29.33
C ALA A 5 44.60 16.61 -28.41
N ALA A 6 44.74 16.79 -27.10
CA ALA A 6 44.07 15.99 -26.08
C ALA A 6 42.59 16.41 -26.00
N GLY A 7 41.69 15.50 -26.35
CA GLY A 7 40.25 15.66 -26.15
C GLY A 7 39.92 15.55 -24.67
N LEU A 8 39.33 16.62 -24.12
CA LEU A 8 38.72 16.63 -22.79
C LEU A 8 37.48 15.73 -22.80
N PHE A 9 37.61 14.51 -22.28
CA PHE A 9 36.46 13.71 -21.86
C PHE A 9 35.85 14.36 -20.62
N GLY A 10 34.78 15.13 -20.83
CA GLY A 10 33.90 15.54 -19.75
C GLY A 10 33.24 14.31 -19.15
N ALA A 11 33.68 13.89 -17.97
CA ALA A 11 32.96 12.91 -17.18
C ALA A 11 31.58 13.49 -16.86
N SER A 12 30.53 12.88 -17.43
CA SER A 12 29.16 13.10 -16.98
C SER A 12 29.10 12.68 -15.52
N MET A 13 29.04 13.65 -14.62
CA MET A 13 28.72 13.38 -13.22
C MET A 13 27.27 12.91 -13.18
N ALA A 14 27.08 11.60 -13.09
CA ALA A 14 25.83 11.04 -12.62
C ALA A 14 25.51 11.73 -11.28
N SER A 15 24.46 12.56 -11.26
CA SER A 15 24.01 13.21 -10.04
C SER A 15 23.75 12.12 -9.00
N ALA A 16 24.55 12.09 -7.94
CA ALA A 16 24.30 11.21 -6.81
C ALA A 16 22.93 11.60 -6.24
N GLN A 17 21.88 10.88 -6.64
CA GLN A 17 20.57 11.07 -6.06
C GLN A 17 20.70 10.75 -4.57
N SER A 18 20.41 11.76 -3.75
CA SER A 18 20.34 11.66 -2.31
C SER A 18 19.25 10.66 -1.93
N VAL A 19 19.62 9.39 -1.77
CA VAL A 19 18.69 8.38 -1.25
C VAL A 19 18.48 8.67 0.23
N CYS A 20 17.38 9.35 0.55
CA CYS A 20 16.93 9.41 1.93
C CYS A 20 16.50 8.01 2.34
N ALA A 21 17.19 7.43 3.32
CA ALA A 21 16.85 6.14 3.90
C ALA A 21 16.45 6.35 5.37
N PRO A 22 15.28 6.95 5.62
CA PRO A 22 14.83 7.16 6.98
C PRO A 22 14.53 5.80 7.63
N ARG A 23 15.20 5.52 8.73
CA ARG A 23 15.16 4.20 9.39
C ARG A 23 14.03 4.06 10.38
N THR A 24 13.43 5.16 10.82
CA THR A 24 12.33 5.18 11.80
C THR A 24 11.55 6.47 11.65
N VAL A 25 10.25 6.42 11.88
CA VAL A 25 9.47 7.59 12.27
C VAL A 25 9.55 7.70 13.80
N PRO A 26 9.99 8.84 14.37
CA PRO A 26 9.97 9.04 15.81
C PRO A 26 8.57 8.81 16.38
N ALA A 27 8.49 8.45 17.66
CA ALA A 27 7.19 8.30 18.32
C ALA A 27 6.39 9.59 18.14
N LEU A 28 5.19 9.46 17.56
CA LEU A 28 4.32 10.59 17.27
C LEU A 28 3.71 11.12 18.57
N ASN A 29 3.59 10.25 19.59
CA ASN A 29 3.31 10.61 20.97
C ASN A 29 4.03 9.65 21.92
N SER A 30 4.37 10.12 23.13
CA SER A 30 4.88 9.26 24.18
C SER A 30 3.72 8.47 24.80
N CYS A 31 3.44 7.25 24.29
CA CYS A 31 2.71 6.23 25.07
C CYS A 31 3.38 6.22 26.46
N THR A 32 2.74 6.77 27.49
CA THR A 32 3.35 7.25 28.75
C THR A 32 4.10 6.14 29.52
N GLY A 33 5.30 5.75 29.06
CA GLY A 33 6.02 4.56 29.52
C GLY A 33 5.39 3.21 29.16
N ALA A 34 4.37 3.17 28.29
CA ALA A 34 3.65 1.95 27.93
C ALA A 34 4.19 1.30 26.64
N ALA A 35 3.83 0.03 26.40
CA ALA A 35 4.06 -0.63 25.11
C ALA A 35 3.48 0.21 23.96
N ARG A 36 4.10 0.12 22.78
CA ARG A 36 3.66 0.81 21.56
C ARG A 36 3.72 -0.14 20.37
N LEU A 37 2.93 0.17 19.33
CA LEU A 37 2.96 -0.52 18.05
C LEU A 37 2.87 0.52 16.93
N SER A 38 3.84 0.58 16.03
CA SER A 38 3.74 1.36 14.80
C SER A 38 3.12 0.54 13.67
N VAL A 39 2.18 1.16 12.95
CA VAL A 39 1.54 0.56 11.78
C VAL A 39 1.77 1.45 10.56
N ALA A 40 2.45 0.93 9.55
CA ALA A 40 2.57 1.56 8.25
C ALA A 40 1.51 1.01 7.30
N LEU A 41 0.79 1.89 6.61
CA LEU A 41 -0.18 1.51 5.59
C LEU A 41 0.17 2.19 4.27
N VAL A 42 0.39 1.39 3.24
CA VAL A 42 0.56 1.86 1.87
C VAL A 42 -0.64 1.44 1.04
N GLY A 43 -0.89 2.18 -0.04
CA GLY A 43 -2.04 1.92 -0.89
C GLY A 43 -1.82 0.85 -1.94
N ASP A 44 -2.32 1.13 -3.14
CA ASP A 44 -2.54 0.14 -4.19
C ASP A 44 -1.23 -0.39 -4.78
N VAL A 45 -1.02 -1.70 -4.67
CA VAL A 45 -0.01 -2.46 -5.42
C VAL A 45 -0.65 -2.86 -6.75
N LEU A 46 -0.62 -1.94 -7.72
CA LEU A 46 -1.29 -2.09 -9.01
C LEU A 46 -0.27 -2.19 -10.16
N LEU A 47 0.22 -3.40 -10.40
CA LEU A 47 1.34 -3.66 -11.29
C LEU A 47 0.91 -3.74 -12.76
N HIS A 48 0.83 -2.56 -13.38
CA HIS A 48 0.67 -2.41 -14.83
C HIS A 48 1.84 -3.03 -15.60
N ARG A 49 1.68 -3.20 -16.93
CA ARG A 49 2.67 -3.82 -17.83
C ARG A 49 4.11 -3.33 -17.59
N ALA A 50 4.33 -2.03 -17.53
CA ALA A 50 5.66 -1.45 -17.35
C ALA A 50 6.33 -1.87 -16.03
N LEU A 51 5.54 -1.97 -14.95
CA LEU A 51 6.03 -2.39 -13.63
C LEU A 51 6.35 -3.89 -13.59
N GLN A 52 5.52 -4.72 -14.22
CA GLN A 52 5.80 -6.15 -14.32
C GLN A 52 7.04 -6.42 -15.18
N TRP A 53 7.19 -5.74 -16.32
CA TRP A 53 8.40 -5.82 -17.15
C TRP A 53 9.65 -5.41 -16.36
N ARG A 54 9.60 -4.29 -15.65
CA ARG A 54 10.70 -3.87 -14.78
C ARG A 54 11.00 -4.92 -13.70
N GLY A 55 9.97 -5.41 -13.01
CA GLY A 55 10.09 -6.40 -11.95
C GLY A 55 10.72 -7.71 -12.42
N TYR A 56 10.31 -8.25 -13.57
CA TYR A 56 10.91 -9.45 -14.14
C TYR A 56 12.33 -9.23 -14.66
N ALA A 57 12.62 -8.05 -15.22
CA ALA A 57 13.94 -7.75 -15.78
C ALA A 57 14.99 -7.40 -14.72
N ARG A 58 14.59 -6.76 -13.61
CA ARG A 58 15.53 -6.13 -12.66
C ARG A 58 15.26 -6.45 -11.19
N GLY A 59 14.16 -7.12 -10.87
CA GLY A 59 13.68 -7.31 -9.50
C GLY A 59 12.59 -6.29 -9.14
N PHE A 60 11.54 -6.78 -8.48
CA PHE A 60 10.40 -5.97 -8.07
C PHE A 60 10.74 -4.97 -6.96
N ASP A 61 11.70 -5.31 -6.09
CA ASP A 61 12.26 -4.43 -5.06
C ASP A 61 12.80 -3.11 -5.63
N THR A 62 13.31 -3.13 -6.87
CA THR A 62 13.82 -1.92 -7.55
C THR A 62 12.71 -0.90 -7.87
N ILE A 63 11.44 -1.30 -7.83
CA ILE A 63 10.30 -0.41 -8.02
C ILE A 63 10.05 0.41 -6.75
N TRP A 64 10.08 -0.21 -5.58
CA TRP A 64 9.72 0.41 -4.30
C TRP A 64 10.89 0.58 -3.33
N GLY A 65 12.13 0.42 -3.81
CA GLY A 65 13.33 0.39 -3.00
C GLY A 65 13.49 1.59 -2.04
N ALA A 66 13.02 2.78 -2.45
CA ALA A 66 13.04 3.98 -1.61
C ALA A 66 12.18 3.86 -0.33
N ALA A 67 11.11 3.07 -0.36
CA ALA A 67 10.19 2.89 0.76
C ALA A 67 10.64 1.77 1.72
N ILE A 68 11.48 0.81 1.29
CA ILE A 68 11.90 -0.35 2.10
C ILE A 68 12.36 0.03 3.52
N PRO A 69 13.21 1.05 3.73
CA PRO A 69 13.62 1.44 5.08
C PRO A 69 12.48 1.86 5.99
N LEU A 70 11.39 2.42 5.44
CA LEU A 70 10.21 2.86 6.19
C LEU A 70 9.27 1.70 6.49
N LEU A 71 9.02 0.84 5.50
CA LEU A 71 8.18 -0.35 5.65
C LEU A 71 8.78 -1.29 6.71
N SER A 72 10.09 -1.55 6.63
CA SER A 72 10.80 -2.42 7.58
C SER A 72 10.96 -1.81 8.98
N ALA A 73 10.67 -0.53 9.15
CA ALA A 73 10.77 0.17 10.44
C ALA A 73 9.48 0.15 11.25
N ALA A 74 8.34 -0.14 10.62
CA ALA A 74 7.09 -0.32 11.31
C ALA A 74 7.03 -1.70 11.98
N ASP A 75 6.31 -1.81 13.09
CA ASP A 75 6.05 -3.10 13.74
C ASP A 75 5.02 -3.94 12.94
N LEU A 76 4.20 -3.28 12.12
CA LEU A 76 3.24 -3.88 11.19
C LEU A 76 3.11 -3.03 9.93
N THR A 77 3.33 -3.62 8.76
CA THR A 77 3.12 -2.97 7.46
C THR A 77 2.01 -3.65 6.67
N ILE A 78 1.07 -2.84 6.17
CA ILE A 78 -0.12 -3.28 5.44
C ILE A 78 -0.14 -2.63 4.04
N ALA A 79 -0.40 -3.42 3.02
CA ALA A 79 -0.59 -2.93 1.64
C ALA A 79 -1.92 -3.41 1.03
N ASN A 80 -2.45 -2.69 0.04
CA ASN A 80 -3.55 -3.21 -0.79
C ASN A 80 -2.99 -3.97 -2.00
N LEU A 81 -3.15 -5.29 -2.04
CA LEU A 81 -2.77 -6.09 -3.20
C LEU A 81 -3.89 -6.01 -4.24
N GLU A 82 -3.83 -4.96 -5.06
CA GLU A 82 -4.83 -4.68 -6.09
C GLU A 82 -4.53 -5.41 -7.38
N GLY A 83 -4.78 -6.70 -7.35
CA GLY A 83 -4.61 -7.59 -8.48
C GLY A 83 -4.33 -9.02 -8.02
N PRO A 84 -4.84 -10.03 -8.74
CA PRO A 84 -4.57 -11.43 -8.41
C PRO A 84 -3.09 -11.80 -8.50
N VAL A 85 -2.71 -12.84 -7.76
CA VAL A 85 -1.43 -13.57 -7.88
C VAL A 85 -1.75 -15.05 -8.14
N ALA A 86 -2.48 -15.30 -9.22
CA ALA A 86 -3.08 -16.58 -9.57
C ALA A 86 -2.26 -17.31 -10.65
N PRO A 87 -1.27 -18.16 -10.28
CA PRO A 87 -0.47 -18.88 -11.26
C PRO A 87 -1.35 -19.83 -12.09
N GLY A 88 -1.14 -19.84 -13.41
CA GLY A 88 -1.87 -20.72 -14.33
C GLY A 88 -3.33 -20.32 -14.60
N PHE A 89 -3.71 -19.06 -14.39
CA PHE A 89 -5.03 -18.53 -14.75
C PHE A 89 -4.92 -17.42 -15.80
N ALA A 90 -5.44 -17.71 -17.00
CA ALA A 90 -5.56 -16.77 -18.11
C ALA A 90 -6.60 -15.68 -17.83
N ARG A 91 -6.62 -14.67 -18.72
CA ARG A 91 -7.70 -13.67 -18.73
C ARG A 91 -9.05 -14.38 -18.87
N GLY A 92 -10.05 -13.96 -18.09
CA GLY A 92 -11.36 -14.61 -18.05
C GLY A 92 -11.42 -15.89 -17.20
N GLY A 93 -10.35 -16.25 -16.47
CA GLY A 93 -10.37 -17.32 -15.47
C GLY A 93 -10.17 -18.75 -16.00
N GLY A 94 -9.79 -18.89 -17.28
CA GLY A 94 -9.44 -20.18 -17.87
C GLY A 94 -8.12 -20.71 -17.35
N GLN A 95 -8.04 -22.01 -17.05
CA GLN A 95 -6.80 -22.64 -16.58
C GLN A 95 -5.80 -22.78 -17.73
N ARG A 96 -4.52 -22.52 -17.44
CA ARG A 96 -3.36 -22.63 -18.34
C ARG A 96 -2.17 -23.22 -17.59
N ALA A 97 -1.15 -23.62 -18.34
CA ALA A 97 0.16 -23.85 -17.75
C ALA A 97 0.71 -22.51 -17.23
N ASP A 98 1.39 -22.54 -16.09
CA ASP A 98 2.09 -21.37 -15.57
C ASP A 98 3.35 -21.13 -16.43
N PRO A 99 3.48 -19.96 -17.10
CA PRO A 99 4.65 -19.66 -17.93
C PRO A 99 5.89 -19.31 -17.09
N GLY A 100 5.80 -19.30 -15.75
CA GLY A 100 6.84 -18.81 -14.87
C GLY A 100 6.87 -17.28 -14.81
N PRO A 101 7.93 -16.65 -14.27
CA PRO A 101 7.98 -15.20 -14.02
C PRO A 101 8.21 -14.39 -15.30
N VAL A 102 7.26 -14.46 -16.22
CA VAL A 102 7.28 -13.81 -17.54
C VAL A 102 5.97 -13.08 -17.73
N PHE A 103 6.03 -11.87 -18.29
CA PHE A 103 4.84 -11.17 -18.74
C PHE A 103 4.43 -11.70 -20.12
N ASP A 104 3.37 -12.49 -20.18
CA ASP A 104 2.84 -13.09 -21.42
C ASP A 104 1.54 -12.42 -21.91
N ASP A 105 0.99 -11.48 -21.13
CA ASP A 105 -0.28 -10.78 -21.40
C ASP A 105 -1.53 -11.68 -21.45
N ASP A 106 -1.39 -12.95 -21.04
CA ASP A 106 -2.47 -13.93 -20.91
C ASP A 106 -2.58 -14.40 -19.46
N VAL A 107 -1.63 -15.21 -18.97
CA VAL A 107 -1.60 -15.63 -17.55
C VAL A 107 -1.23 -14.45 -16.68
N TYR A 108 -0.07 -13.83 -16.91
CA TYR A 108 0.37 -12.63 -16.18
C TYR A 108 0.21 -11.41 -17.06
N SER A 109 -0.65 -10.49 -16.61
CA SER A 109 -1.02 -9.34 -17.41
C SER A 109 -1.31 -8.12 -16.57
N GLY A 110 -1.27 -6.96 -17.22
CA GLY A 110 -1.72 -5.70 -16.62
C GLY A 110 -3.18 -5.41 -16.96
N TYR A 111 -3.56 -4.14 -16.83
CA TYR A 111 -4.86 -3.59 -17.20
C TYR A 111 -5.41 -4.16 -18.53
N PRO A 112 -6.73 -4.40 -18.67
CA PRO A 112 -7.80 -4.12 -17.68
C PRO A 112 -8.01 -5.20 -16.63
N THR A 113 -7.56 -6.44 -16.88
CA THR A 113 -7.65 -7.55 -15.93
C THR A 113 -6.25 -7.94 -15.49
N PHE A 114 -5.88 -7.65 -14.26
CA PHE A 114 -4.55 -7.86 -13.72
C PHE A 114 -4.34 -9.33 -13.33
N ASN A 115 -3.08 -9.74 -13.30
CA ASN A 115 -2.57 -10.91 -12.60
C ASN A 115 -1.05 -10.85 -12.56
N TYR A 116 -0.47 -11.17 -11.42
CA TYR A 116 0.96 -11.06 -11.17
C TYR A 116 1.54 -12.43 -10.86
N HIS A 117 2.79 -12.67 -11.26
CA HIS A 117 3.48 -13.90 -10.85
C HIS A 117 3.69 -13.92 -9.32
N PRO A 118 3.54 -15.07 -8.63
CA PRO A 118 3.71 -15.19 -7.18
C PRO A 118 5.04 -14.67 -6.60
N VAL A 119 6.06 -14.44 -7.44
CA VAL A 119 7.33 -13.77 -7.05
C VAL A 119 7.10 -12.40 -6.42
N VAL A 120 6.00 -11.72 -6.77
CA VAL A 120 5.61 -10.43 -6.16
C VAL A 120 5.35 -10.57 -4.66
N ILE A 121 4.80 -11.70 -4.21
CA ILE A 121 4.53 -11.95 -2.78
C ILE A 121 5.85 -11.91 -2.00
N ARG A 122 6.85 -12.65 -2.49
CA ARG A 122 8.18 -12.67 -1.88
C ARG A 122 8.81 -11.27 -1.89
N ALA A 123 8.74 -10.54 -3.00
CA ALA A 123 9.32 -9.21 -3.11
C ALA A 123 8.68 -8.19 -2.16
N LEU A 124 7.37 -8.28 -1.93
CA LEU A 124 6.67 -7.46 -0.93
C LEU A 124 7.11 -7.80 0.50
N ARG A 125 7.22 -9.10 0.83
CA ARG A 125 7.71 -9.53 2.15
C ARG A 125 9.14 -9.07 2.41
N GLU A 126 10.03 -9.23 1.43
CA GLU A 126 11.42 -8.77 1.52
C GLU A 126 11.53 -7.24 1.64
N ALA A 127 10.52 -6.50 1.16
CA ALA A 127 10.43 -5.05 1.34
C ALA A 127 9.94 -4.62 2.73
N GLY A 128 9.47 -5.56 3.55
CA GLY A 128 8.92 -5.31 4.88
C GLY A 128 7.40 -5.17 4.92
N VAL A 129 6.66 -5.71 3.95
CA VAL A 129 5.20 -5.84 4.02
C VAL A 129 4.85 -7.13 4.76
N ASP A 130 4.09 -7.01 5.84
CA ASP A 130 3.69 -8.15 6.69
C ASP A 130 2.34 -8.73 6.28
N LEU A 131 1.46 -7.87 5.75
CA LEU A 131 0.09 -8.22 5.42
C LEU A 131 -0.41 -7.48 4.19
N VAL A 132 -1.27 -8.14 3.41
CA VAL A 132 -2.02 -7.51 2.31
C VAL A 132 -3.53 -7.59 2.52
N THR A 133 -4.26 -6.56 2.07
CA THR A 133 -5.69 -6.69 1.81
C THR A 133 -5.93 -7.18 0.39
N THR A 134 -6.92 -8.07 0.23
CA THR A 134 -7.35 -8.65 -1.05
C THR A 134 -8.79 -8.28 -1.41
N ALA A 135 -9.50 -7.53 -0.56
CA ALA A 135 -10.83 -7.01 -0.87
C ALA A 135 -10.71 -5.72 -1.67
N ASN A 136 -10.70 -5.85 -2.99
CA ASN A 136 -10.71 -4.75 -3.96
C ASN A 136 -11.48 -5.15 -5.22
N ASN A 137 -11.73 -4.17 -6.10
CA ASN A 137 -12.48 -4.38 -7.34
C ASN A 137 -11.80 -5.35 -8.31
N HIS A 138 -10.48 -5.53 -8.21
CA HIS A 138 -9.68 -6.44 -9.04
C HIS A 138 -9.56 -7.87 -8.50
N ALA A 139 -10.16 -8.17 -7.34
CA ALA A 139 -10.07 -9.49 -6.70
C ALA A 139 -10.54 -10.65 -7.61
N LEU A 140 -11.47 -10.38 -8.54
CA LEU A 140 -12.06 -11.36 -9.44
C LEU A 140 -11.58 -11.26 -10.90
N ASP A 141 -10.48 -10.57 -11.18
CA ASP A 141 -9.93 -10.46 -12.54
C ASP A 141 -9.58 -11.83 -13.17
N ARG A 142 -9.42 -12.87 -12.33
CA ARG A 142 -9.20 -14.28 -12.72
C ARG A 142 -10.36 -15.19 -12.33
N GLY A 143 -11.51 -14.60 -12.02
CA GLY A 143 -12.71 -15.28 -11.53
C GLY A 143 -12.51 -15.93 -10.17
N ALA A 144 -13.58 -16.54 -9.67
CA ALA A 144 -13.63 -17.17 -8.34
C ALA A 144 -12.52 -18.22 -8.11
N ARG A 145 -12.19 -19.05 -9.12
CA ARG A 145 -11.10 -20.03 -9.01
C ARG A 145 -9.71 -19.39 -9.04
N GLY A 146 -9.53 -18.29 -9.76
CA GLY A 146 -8.29 -17.52 -9.72
C GLY A 146 -8.12 -16.79 -8.39
N LEU A 147 -9.21 -16.35 -7.75
CA LEU A 147 -9.17 -15.83 -6.39
C LEU A 147 -8.76 -16.90 -5.38
N ASP A 148 -9.33 -18.12 -5.45
CA ASP A 148 -8.83 -19.25 -4.63
C ASP A 148 -7.32 -19.49 -4.83
N ALA A 149 -6.85 -19.46 -6.08
CA ALA A 149 -5.42 -19.63 -6.39
C ALA A 149 -4.56 -18.47 -5.85
N THR A 150 -5.09 -17.25 -5.85
CA THR A 150 -4.45 -16.07 -5.26
C THR A 150 -4.27 -16.25 -3.76
N LEU A 151 -5.32 -16.65 -3.04
CA LEU A 151 -5.26 -16.88 -1.60
C LEU A 151 -4.30 -18.04 -1.26
N ALA A 152 -4.35 -19.14 -2.04
CA ALA A 152 -3.40 -20.24 -1.88
C ALA A 152 -1.94 -19.83 -2.14
N ALA A 153 -1.69 -18.95 -3.11
CA ALA A 153 -0.35 -18.43 -3.38
C ALA A 153 0.15 -17.53 -2.23
N LEU A 154 -0.73 -16.69 -1.66
CA LEU A 154 -0.42 -15.86 -0.48
C LEU A 154 -0.06 -16.73 0.73
N ASP A 155 -0.86 -17.76 1.01
CA ASP A 155 -0.61 -18.71 2.10
C ASP A 155 0.73 -19.44 1.89
N ALA A 156 0.99 -19.95 0.68
CA ALA A 156 2.25 -20.63 0.35
C ALA A 156 3.46 -19.69 0.41
N GLY A 157 3.28 -18.40 0.09
CA GLY A 157 4.30 -17.37 0.21
C GLY A 157 4.52 -16.87 1.65
N GLY A 158 3.71 -17.32 2.61
CA GLY A 158 3.74 -16.88 3.99
C GLY A 158 3.37 -15.41 4.17
N MET A 159 2.51 -14.87 3.30
CA MET A 159 1.98 -13.51 3.40
C MET A 159 0.63 -13.54 4.09
N ALA A 160 0.50 -12.87 5.24
CA ALA A 160 -0.80 -12.74 5.89
C ALA A 160 -1.75 -11.92 5.02
N HIS A 161 -3.04 -12.25 5.04
CA HIS A 161 -4.03 -11.52 4.28
C HIS A 161 -5.37 -11.38 4.99
N VAL A 162 -6.14 -10.38 4.57
CA VAL A 162 -7.52 -10.11 5.02
C VAL A 162 -8.35 -9.58 3.86
N GLY A 163 -9.66 -9.83 3.90
CA GLY A 163 -10.58 -9.41 2.84
C GLY A 163 -11.23 -10.61 2.20
N ALA A 164 -10.82 -10.94 0.98
CA ALA A 164 -11.40 -12.06 0.26
C ALA A 164 -11.13 -13.41 0.95
N VAL A 165 -12.06 -14.35 0.79
CA VAL A 165 -12.00 -15.70 1.37
C VAL A 165 -12.08 -16.78 0.29
N ALA A 166 -11.60 -17.99 0.61
CA ALA A 166 -11.75 -19.14 -0.28
C ALA A 166 -13.23 -19.51 -0.42
N GLY A 167 -13.67 -19.87 -1.62
CA GLY A 167 -15.09 -20.11 -1.86
C GLY A 167 -15.65 -21.27 -1.03
N GLY A 168 -16.77 -21.05 -0.36
CA GLY A 168 -17.35 -21.94 0.64
C GLY A 168 -17.00 -21.57 2.08
N THR A 169 -16.13 -20.57 2.29
CA THR A 169 -15.87 -19.96 3.59
C THR A 169 -16.85 -18.81 3.82
N PRO A 170 -17.33 -18.55 5.05
CA PRO A 170 -18.09 -17.35 5.34
C PRO A 170 -17.32 -16.08 4.95
N VAL A 171 -17.93 -15.27 4.07
CA VAL A 171 -17.42 -13.95 3.70
C VAL A 171 -17.32 -13.03 4.92
N LEU A 172 -16.51 -11.96 4.82
CA LEU A 172 -16.28 -11.00 5.90
C LEU A 172 -15.57 -11.63 7.12
N ALA A 173 -14.52 -12.39 6.85
CA ALA A 173 -13.64 -12.96 7.86
C ALA A 173 -12.59 -11.91 8.31
N PRO A 174 -12.60 -11.47 9.58
CA PRO A 174 -11.57 -10.57 10.09
C PRO A 174 -10.24 -11.30 10.30
N LEU A 175 -9.12 -10.58 10.18
CA LEU A 175 -7.86 -11.05 10.72
C LEU A 175 -7.68 -10.53 12.14
N ARG A 176 -7.43 -11.44 13.08
CA ARG A 176 -7.21 -11.11 14.50
C ARG A 176 -5.74 -11.36 14.86
N LEU A 177 -5.10 -10.34 15.41
CA LEU A 177 -3.71 -10.36 15.83
C LEU A 177 -3.63 -10.12 17.35
N THR A 178 -2.70 -10.81 18.00
CA THR A 178 -2.32 -10.49 19.39
C THR A 178 -1.04 -9.67 19.33
N THR A 179 -1.06 -8.45 19.86
CA THR A 179 0.06 -7.51 19.77
C THR A 179 0.52 -7.07 21.16
N ALA A 180 1.67 -6.39 21.24
CA ALA A 180 2.16 -5.81 22.49
C ALA A 180 1.21 -4.75 23.10
N VAL A 181 0.30 -4.19 22.31
CA VAL A 181 -0.68 -3.18 22.77
C VAL A 181 -2.07 -3.74 23.02
N GLY A 182 -2.29 -5.04 22.79
CA GLY A 182 -3.57 -5.73 22.96
C GLY A 182 -4.06 -6.44 21.68
N PRO A 183 -5.31 -6.95 21.68
CA PRO A 183 -5.91 -7.59 20.52
C PRO A 183 -6.17 -6.54 19.43
N LEU A 184 -5.74 -6.83 18.22
CA LEU A 184 -5.98 -6.00 17.03
C LEU A 184 -6.80 -6.81 16.04
N THR A 185 -7.84 -6.20 15.48
CA THR A 185 -8.66 -6.81 14.42
C THR A 185 -8.63 -5.95 13.17
N LEU A 186 -8.30 -6.57 12.04
CA LEU A 186 -8.31 -5.95 10.73
C LEU A 186 -9.52 -6.47 9.96
N ILE A 187 -10.23 -5.57 9.29
CA ILE A 187 -11.38 -5.90 8.45
C ILE A 187 -11.23 -5.15 7.13
N ALA A 188 -11.21 -5.87 6.02
CA ALA A 188 -11.20 -5.27 4.69
C ALA A 188 -12.51 -5.54 3.96
N CYS A 189 -12.89 -4.61 3.08
CA CYS A 189 -14.06 -4.72 2.22
C CYS A 189 -13.83 -3.90 0.94
N THR A 190 -14.57 -4.19 -0.12
CA THR A 190 -14.55 -3.40 -1.36
C THR A 190 -15.93 -2.87 -1.74
N TYR A 191 -15.98 -1.79 -2.53
CA TYR A 191 -17.25 -1.25 -3.01
C TYR A 191 -17.93 -2.14 -4.06
N ASP A 192 -17.14 -2.79 -4.94
CA ASP A 192 -17.58 -3.75 -5.94
C ASP A 192 -16.42 -4.67 -6.40
N THR A 193 -16.65 -5.44 -7.46
CA THR A 193 -15.72 -6.36 -8.15
C THR A 193 -15.58 -6.03 -9.65
N ASN A 194 -15.61 -4.75 -10.03
CA ASN A 194 -15.66 -4.29 -11.43
C ASN A 194 -16.83 -4.90 -12.23
N GLY A 195 -17.93 -5.23 -11.55
CA GLY A 195 -19.09 -5.90 -12.15
C GLY A 195 -18.90 -7.39 -12.45
N ILE A 196 -17.76 -7.98 -12.07
CA ILE A 196 -17.51 -9.43 -12.22
C ILE A 196 -18.30 -10.17 -11.14
N ALA A 197 -19.14 -11.13 -11.54
CA ALA A 197 -19.94 -11.90 -10.61
C ALA A 197 -19.08 -12.73 -9.65
N ASP A 198 -19.49 -12.76 -8.39
CA ASP A 198 -18.91 -13.60 -7.34
C ASP A 198 -19.84 -14.78 -7.00
N PRO A 199 -19.84 -15.87 -7.78
CA PRO A 199 -20.75 -17.00 -7.56
C PRO A 199 -20.43 -17.80 -6.30
N ARG A 200 -19.34 -17.48 -5.59
CA ARG A 200 -18.85 -18.27 -4.44
C ARG A 200 -18.79 -17.46 -3.14
N ASP A 201 -19.31 -16.22 -3.14
CA ASP A 201 -19.41 -15.33 -1.98
C ASP A 201 -18.05 -15.18 -1.27
N GLN A 202 -17.05 -14.75 -2.03
CA GLN A 202 -15.65 -14.68 -1.62
C GLN A 202 -15.23 -13.27 -1.22
N VAL A 203 -15.81 -12.24 -1.82
CA VAL A 203 -15.33 -10.86 -1.70
C VAL A 203 -16.26 -10.05 -0.78
N PRO A 204 -15.78 -9.57 0.39
CA PRO A 204 -16.61 -8.78 1.30
C PRO A 204 -16.90 -7.40 0.72
N LEU A 205 -18.19 -7.06 0.62
CA LEU A 205 -18.65 -5.76 0.13
C LEU A 205 -18.84 -4.75 1.27
N CYS A 206 -18.36 -3.52 1.09
CA CYS A 206 -18.44 -2.44 2.09
C CYS A 206 -19.86 -1.90 2.26
N TYR A 207 -20.57 -1.73 1.14
CA TYR A 207 -21.88 -1.06 1.11
C TYR A 207 -23.01 -2.08 1.15
N ASP A 208 -22.98 -3.05 0.25
CA ASP A 208 -23.97 -4.11 0.14
C ASP A 208 -23.67 -5.16 1.22
N GLY A 209 -24.34 -5.04 2.37
CA GLY A 209 -24.01 -5.82 3.56
C GLY A 209 -23.37 -5.02 4.68
N ALA A 210 -23.35 -3.68 4.60
CA ALA A 210 -22.83 -2.79 5.65
C ALA A 210 -23.33 -3.15 7.06
N GLY A 211 -24.59 -3.62 7.19
CA GLY A 211 -25.12 -4.07 8.48
C GLY A 211 -24.32 -5.21 9.13
N ALA A 212 -23.81 -6.17 8.35
CA ALA A 212 -22.96 -7.25 8.84
C ALA A 212 -21.58 -6.73 9.25
N LEU A 213 -20.97 -5.87 8.43
CA LEU A 213 -19.72 -5.18 8.73
C LEU A 213 -19.80 -4.40 10.05
N LEU A 214 -20.83 -3.58 10.22
CA LEU A 214 -21.02 -2.79 11.45
C LEU A 214 -21.29 -3.68 12.67
N ARG A 215 -21.96 -4.83 12.52
CA ARG A 215 -22.11 -5.80 13.61
C ARG A 215 -20.78 -6.44 13.99
N LEU A 216 -19.97 -6.83 13.00
CA LEU A 216 -18.67 -7.43 13.24
C LEU A 216 -17.75 -6.46 13.99
N ILE A 217 -17.70 -5.19 13.57
CA ILE A 217 -16.92 -4.15 14.28
C ILE A 217 -17.35 -4.06 15.75
N ARG A 218 -18.65 -3.94 16.03
CA ARG A 218 -19.16 -3.89 17.41
C ARG A 218 -18.79 -5.13 18.22
N GLN A 219 -18.86 -6.33 17.61
CA GLN A 219 -18.51 -7.58 18.27
C GLN A 219 -17.03 -7.63 18.63
N GLU A 220 -16.14 -7.24 17.73
CA GLU A 220 -14.69 -7.25 17.98
C GLU A 220 -14.29 -6.17 18.99
N THR A 221 -14.88 -4.98 18.90
CA THR A 221 -14.70 -3.93 19.92
C THR A 221 -15.19 -4.39 21.30
N ALA A 222 -16.34 -5.05 21.39
CA ALA A 222 -16.85 -5.58 22.65
C ALA A 222 -15.95 -6.68 23.27
N ARG A 223 -15.11 -7.32 22.45
CA ARG A 223 -14.08 -8.28 22.91
C ARG A 223 -12.79 -7.60 23.35
N GLY A 224 -12.73 -6.26 23.36
CA GLY A 224 -11.56 -5.47 23.72
C GLY A 224 -10.52 -5.34 22.61
N ALA A 225 -10.89 -5.60 21.35
CA ALA A 225 -9.99 -5.42 20.22
C ALA A 225 -10.02 -3.98 19.70
N GLY A 226 -8.84 -3.47 19.31
CA GLY A 226 -8.75 -2.30 18.44
C GLY A 226 -9.11 -2.72 17.02
N VAL A 227 -10.06 -2.02 16.37
CA VAL A 227 -10.56 -2.43 15.06
C VAL A 227 -10.11 -1.46 13.97
N LEU A 228 -9.24 -1.92 13.07
CA LEU A 228 -8.78 -1.19 11.89
C LEU A 228 -9.58 -1.65 10.67
N VAL A 229 -10.27 -0.72 10.01
CA VAL A 229 -11.07 -1.01 8.81
C VAL A 229 -10.34 -0.50 7.56
N LEU A 230 -10.22 -1.35 6.55
CA LEU A 230 -9.48 -1.14 5.32
C LEU A 230 -10.42 -1.17 4.09
N PRO A 231 -11.26 -0.14 3.88
CA PRO A 231 -12.20 -0.13 2.78
C PRO A 231 -11.53 0.25 1.44
N HIS A 232 -11.76 -0.55 0.42
CA HIS A 232 -11.44 -0.22 -0.97
C HIS A 232 -12.67 0.42 -1.61
N TRP A 233 -12.70 1.75 -1.76
CA TRP A 233 -13.96 2.50 -1.95
C TRP A 233 -13.84 3.86 -2.65
N GLY A 234 -14.99 4.44 -3.00
CA GLY A 234 -15.04 5.78 -3.61
C GLY A 234 -15.04 5.71 -5.11
N ARG A 235 -14.58 6.78 -5.75
CA ARG A 235 -14.55 6.90 -7.21
C ARG A 235 -13.12 7.11 -7.67
N GLU A 236 -12.70 6.34 -8.66
CA GLU A 236 -11.39 6.48 -9.28
C GLU A 236 -11.11 7.94 -9.69
N TYR A 237 -9.91 8.39 -9.36
CA TYR A 237 -9.31 9.66 -9.75
C TYR A 237 -10.00 10.92 -9.22
N VAL A 238 -10.91 10.79 -8.26
CA VAL A 238 -11.56 11.93 -7.59
C VAL A 238 -10.84 12.24 -6.28
N LEU A 239 -10.34 13.48 -6.16
CA LEU A 239 -9.59 13.94 -4.96
C LEU A 239 -10.47 14.14 -3.73
N ASP A 240 -11.78 14.35 -3.91
CA ASP A 240 -12.73 14.52 -2.81
C ASP A 240 -13.51 13.23 -2.54
N PRO A 241 -13.60 12.80 -1.27
CA PRO A 241 -14.39 11.63 -0.93
C PRO A 241 -15.88 11.94 -1.09
N ASP A 242 -16.60 11.02 -1.71
CA ASP A 242 -18.01 11.18 -2.01
C ASP A 242 -18.89 11.03 -0.76
N THR A 243 -20.20 11.25 -0.94
CA THR A 243 -21.17 11.18 0.15
C THR A 243 -21.32 9.77 0.72
N ARG A 244 -21.08 8.71 -0.07
CA ARG A 244 -21.14 7.31 0.38
C ARG A 244 -19.94 6.97 1.25
N GLN A 245 -18.73 7.37 0.84
CA GLN A 245 -17.51 7.23 1.63
C GLN A 245 -17.66 7.94 2.98
N ARG A 246 -18.05 9.23 2.98
CA ARG A 246 -18.24 10.02 4.21
C ARG A 246 -19.33 9.47 5.13
N ARG A 247 -20.39 8.89 4.57
CA ARG A 247 -21.46 8.26 5.37
C ARG A 247 -20.97 6.96 5.98
N LEU A 248 -20.37 6.07 5.19
CA LEU A 248 -19.86 4.81 5.70
C LEU A 248 -18.74 5.03 6.73
N ALA A 249 -17.83 5.96 6.50
CA ALA A 249 -16.80 6.33 7.50
C ALA A 249 -17.41 6.68 8.87
N ARG A 250 -18.46 7.50 8.90
CA ARG A 250 -19.18 7.83 10.15
C ARG A 250 -19.82 6.60 10.78
N ASP A 251 -20.44 5.74 9.97
CA ASP A 251 -21.07 4.50 10.46
C ASP A 251 -20.02 3.54 11.06
N LEU A 252 -18.86 3.37 10.41
CA LEU A 252 -17.75 2.52 10.86
C LEU A 252 -17.17 3.03 12.18
N VAL A 253 -16.91 4.34 12.27
CA VAL A 253 -16.41 4.99 13.51
C VAL A 253 -17.43 4.85 14.63
N ALA A 254 -18.72 5.10 14.36
CA ALA A 254 -19.78 4.93 15.35
C ALA A 254 -19.95 3.47 15.81
N ALA A 255 -19.59 2.50 14.98
CA ALA A 255 -19.61 1.08 15.34
C ALA A 255 -18.43 0.66 16.24
N GLY A 256 -17.37 1.47 16.35
CA GLY A 256 -16.22 1.19 17.21
C GLY A 256 -14.88 1.03 16.49
N ALA A 257 -14.80 1.34 15.20
CA ALA A 257 -13.51 1.37 14.49
C ALA A 257 -12.56 2.38 15.18
N MET A 258 -11.32 1.98 15.41
CA MET A 258 -10.28 2.86 15.97
C MET A 258 -9.53 3.65 14.88
N ALA A 259 -9.59 3.18 13.64
CA ALA A 259 -9.04 3.82 12.44
C ALA A 259 -9.75 3.28 11.20
N VAL A 260 -9.89 4.14 10.19
CA VAL A 260 -10.37 3.76 8.86
C VAL A 260 -9.34 4.23 7.84
N VAL A 261 -8.79 3.32 7.05
CA VAL A 261 -7.76 3.65 6.04
C VAL A 261 -8.16 3.07 4.69
N GLY A 262 -8.65 3.94 3.82
CA GLY A 262 -9.17 3.57 2.52
C GLY A 262 -8.15 3.60 1.39
N THR A 263 -8.51 2.89 0.34
CA THR A 263 -7.81 2.79 -0.95
C THR A 263 -8.83 2.81 -2.09
N HIS A 264 -8.42 2.66 -3.37
CA HIS A 264 -9.23 2.64 -4.62
C HIS A 264 -9.19 3.91 -5.48
N PRO A 265 -9.35 5.15 -4.96
CA PRO A 265 -9.39 6.31 -5.84
C PRO A 265 -8.11 6.54 -6.66
N HIS A 266 -7.04 5.80 -6.38
CA HIS A 266 -5.72 5.92 -6.99
C HIS A 266 -5.06 7.28 -6.80
N VAL A 267 -5.68 8.17 -6.01
CA VAL A 267 -5.21 9.51 -5.66
C VAL A 267 -5.34 9.68 -4.15
N PRO A 268 -4.51 10.51 -3.50
CA PRO A 268 -4.64 10.78 -2.09
C PRO A 268 -5.91 11.60 -1.87
N GLN A 269 -6.69 11.23 -0.86
CA GLN A 269 -7.86 11.99 -0.44
C GLN A 269 -7.62 12.59 0.96
N PRO A 270 -8.40 13.62 1.35
CA PRO A 270 -8.31 14.22 2.67
C PRO A 270 -8.40 13.25 3.84
N TRP A 271 -7.98 13.72 5.00
CA TRP A 271 -8.08 12.98 6.26
C TRP A 271 -8.99 13.72 7.24
N ASP A 272 -10.00 13.03 7.74
CA ASP A 272 -10.85 13.51 8.81
C ASP A 272 -10.42 12.92 10.15
N THR A 273 -10.79 13.59 11.23
CA THR A 273 -10.80 13.01 12.58
C THR A 273 -12.24 13.03 13.08
N LEU A 274 -12.83 11.85 13.23
CA LEU A 274 -14.21 11.69 13.70
C LEU A 274 -14.24 11.28 15.16
N GLN A 275 -15.28 11.69 15.89
CA GLN A 275 -15.49 11.22 17.27
C GLN A 275 -16.32 9.95 17.26
N GLY A 276 -15.88 8.94 18.00
CA GLY A 276 -16.60 7.68 18.17
C GLY A 276 -16.31 7.02 19.52
N PRO A 277 -16.81 5.79 19.76
CA PRO A 277 -16.57 5.06 21.00
C PRO A 277 -15.07 4.83 21.32
N ALA A 278 -14.22 4.80 20.30
CA ALA A 278 -12.76 4.69 20.44
C ALA A 278 -12.05 6.04 20.68
N GLY A 279 -12.80 7.15 20.80
CA GLY A 279 -12.28 8.51 20.93
C GLY A 279 -12.17 9.23 19.60
N ALA A 280 -11.08 9.99 19.42
CA ALA A 280 -10.76 10.67 18.18
C ALA A 280 -10.15 9.68 17.18
N VAL A 281 -10.91 9.35 16.13
CA VAL A 281 -10.57 8.30 15.16
C VAL A 281 -10.10 8.93 13.85
N PRO A 282 -8.87 8.63 13.36
CA PRO A 282 -8.44 9.05 12.04
C PRO A 282 -9.20 8.29 10.96
N VAL A 283 -9.68 9.04 9.97
CA VAL A 283 -10.29 8.53 8.75
C VAL A 283 -9.46 9.03 7.57
N ILE A 284 -8.71 8.12 6.95
CA ILE A 284 -7.94 8.35 5.74
C ILE A 284 -8.79 7.84 4.59
N TYR A 285 -9.37 8.71 3.77
CA TYR A 285 -10.30 8.23 2.73
C TYR A 285 -9.60 7.51 1.58
N SER A 286 -8.37 7.90 1.24
CA SER A 286 -7.55 7.23 0.25
C SER A 286 -6.08 7.53 0.49
N THR A 287 -5.24 6.49 0.50
CA THR A 287 -3.77 6.64 0.48
C THR A 287 -3.20 6.91 -0.91
N GLY A 288 -3.98 6.69 -1.99
CA GLY A 288 -3.49 6.65 -3.37
C GLY A 288 -2.71 5.37 -3.69
N ASN A 289 -2.04 5.33 -4.85
CA ASN A 289 -1.27 4.15 -5.27
C ASN A 289 0.02 3.98 -4.44
N PHE A 290 0.30 2.79 -3.91
CA PHE A 290 1.66 2.49 -3.47
C PHE A 290 2.59 2.41 -4.69
N VAL A 291 2.22 1.59 -5.68
CA VAL A 291 2.91 1.48 -6.95
C VAL A 291 1.91 1.27 -8.08
N ALA A 292 1.90 2.18 -9.06
CA ALA A 292 1.10 2.07 -10.27
C ALA A 292 1.75 2.81 -11.43
N ALA A 293 1.59 2.30 -12.66
CA ALA A 293 2.09 2.99 -13.84
C ALA A 293 1.08 4.02 -14.37
N GLN A 294 0.71 4.99 -13.53
CA GLN A 294 -0.27 6.03 -13.83
C GLN A 294 0.39 7.43 -13.78
N PRO A 295 0.86 7.98 -14.92
CA PRO A 295 1.68 9.21 -14.95
C PRO A 295 1.06 10.54 -14.45
N PRO A 296 -0.26 10.78 -14.48
CA PRO A 296 -0.83 12.02 -13.93
C PRO A 296 -0.39 12.25 -12.48
N LEU A 297 -0.08 13.50 -12.13
CA LEU A 297 0.55 13.84 -10.84
C LEU A 297 -0.26 13.33 -9.65
N GLU A 298 -1.57 13.50 -9.68
CA GLU A 298 -2.48 13.10 -8.61
C GLU A 298 -2.47 11.59 -8.38
N ARG A 299 -2.23 10.82 -9.44
CA ARG A 299 -2.21 9.35 -9.40
C ARG A 299 -0.84 8.77 -9.06
N ALA A 300 0.19 9.55 -9.37
CA ALA A 300 1.57 9.26 -9.05
C ALA A 300 1.92 9.65 -7.61
N THR A 301 1.24 10.63 -7.04
CA THR A 301 1.42 11.10 -5.67
C THR A 301 0.59 10.24 -4.72
N SER A 302 1.16 9.80 -3.62
CA SER A 302 0.48 8.99 -2.61
C SER A 302 1.15 9.15 -1.26
N ILE A 303 0.70 8.37 -0.28
CA ILE A 303 1.23 8.41 1.07
C ILE A 303 1.51 7.01 1.61
N LEU A 304 2.54 6.93 2.46
CA LEU A 304 2.63 5.92 3.50
C LEU A 304 1.98 6.53 4.75
N ALA A 305 0.81 6.03 5.14
CA ALA A 305 0.17 6.43 6.38
C ALA A 305 0.84 5.71 7.56
N TRP A 306 1.15 6.45 8.61
CA TRP A 306 1.80 5.97 9.82
C TRP A 306 0.87 6.18 11.01
N LEU A 307 0.49 5.09 11.67
CA LEU A 307 -0.27 5.11 12.91
C LEU A 307 0.61 4.63 14.06
N GLU A 308 0.54 5.30 15.19
CA GLU A 308 1.12 4.82 16.44
C GLU A 308 -0.01 4.43 17.38
N LEU A 309 0.00 3.16 17.80
CA LEU A 309 -1.00 2.59 18.70
C LEU A 309 -0.43 2.45 20.11
N CYS A 310 -1.26 2.73 21.11
CA CYS A 310 -0.96 2.45 22.51
C CYS A 310 -2.07 1.57 23.14
N PRO A 311 -1.78 0.84 24.23
CA PRO A 311 -2.79 0.15 25.02
C PRO A 311 -3.76 1.16 25.62
N GLY A 312 -5.06 0.90 25.53
CA GLY A 312 -6.13 1.70 26.13
C GLY A 312 -7.06 0.88 27.03
N PRO A 313 -7.95 1.55 27.78
CA PRO A 313 -8.81 0.91 28.76
C PRO A 313 -9.79 -0.11 28.16
N SER A 314 -10.14 0.05 26.88
CA SER A 314 -11.08 -0.82 26.15
C SER A 314 -10.44 -1.53 24.96
N GLY A 315 -9.11 -1.61 24.94
CA GLY A 315 -8.31 -2.13 23.83
C GLY A 315 -7.32 -1.11 23.26
N PRO A 316 -6.52 -1.50 22.25
CA PRO A 316 -5.64 -0.58 21.52
C PRO A 316 -6.38 0.65 20.99
N ARG A 317 -5.71 1.80 21.00
CA ARG A 317 -6.19 3.05 20.36
C ARG A 317 -5.09 3.69 19.54
N VAL A 318 -5.46 4.51 18.56
CA VAL A 318 -4.52 5.39 17.88
C VAL A 318 -4.13 6.53 18.82
N ALA A 319 -2.83 6.64 19.10
CA ALA A 319 -2.27 7.72 19.88
C ALA A 319 -1.71 8.83 18.99
N GLY A 320 -1.15 8.50 17.83
CA GLY A 320 -0.65 9.47 16.86
C GLY A 320 -0.84 8.96 15.45
N ALA A 321 -1.00 9.88 14.50
CA ALA A 321 -1.13 9.56 13.09
C ALA A 321 -0.50 10.66 12.23
N GLY A 322 0.20 10.25 11.17
CA GLY A 322 0.76 11.15 10.17
C GLY A 322 1.12 10.39 8.91
N TYR A 323 1.76 11.05 7.94
CA TYR A 323 2.14 10.40 6.69
C TYR A 323 3.54 10.76 6.24
N LEU A 324 4.08 9.91 5.38
CA LEU A 324 5.25 10.19 4.57
C LEU A 324 4.83 10.22 3.10
N PRO A 325 5.27 11.23 2.33
CA PRO A 325 4.89 11.36 0.95
C PRO A 325 5.61 10.30 0.12
N LEU A 326 4.89 9.74 -0.84
CA LEU A 326 5.38 8.81 -1.83
C LEU A 326 5.08 9.38 -3.21
N GLN A 327 5.96 9.14 -4.19
CA GLN A 327 5.70 9.56 -5.57
C GLN A 327 6.29 8.60 -6.58
N MET A 328 5.45 8.11 -7.49
CA MET A 328 5.91 7.40 -8.68
C MET A 328 6.54 8.38 -9.67
N GLU A 329 7.79 8.13 -9.99
CA GLU A 329 8.52 8.79 -11.08
C GLU A 329 8.49 7.93 -12.33
N PHE A 330 8.50 8.59 -13.48
CA PHE A 330 8.36 7.99 -14.81
C PHE A 330 9.51 8.45 -15.71
N ASP A 331 10.73 8.47 -15.17
CA ASP A 331 11.91 8.86 -15.96
C ASP A 331 12.11 7.89 -17.13
N GLY A 332 11.83 8.35 -18.34
CA GLY A 332 11.76 7.50 -19.53
C GLY A 332 10.71 6.39 -19.43
N ALA A 333 11.10 5.16 -19.78
CA ALA A 333 10.22 3.99 -19.74
C ALA A 333 10.28 3.22 -18.41
N ASP A 334 10.84 3.83 -17.35
CA ASP A 334 11.31 3.10 -16.17
C ASP A 334 10.66 3.58 -14.85
N PRO A 335 9.42 3.15 -14.56
CA PRO A 335 8.69 3.65 -13.41
C PRO A 335 9.26 3.16 -12.08
N SER A 336 9.47 4.08 -11.13
CA SER A 336 9.95 3.77 -9.78
C SER A 336 9.39 4.72 -8.72
N LEU A 337 9.19 4.20 -7.51
CA LEU A 337 8.75 4.95 -6.34
C LEU A 337 9.91 5.73 -5.73
N THR A 338 9.63 6.97 -5.36
CA THR A 338 10.53 7.85 -4.64
C THR A 338 9.86 8.42 -3.39
N LEU A 339 10.67 8.99 -2.49
CA LEU A 339 10.20 9.79 -1.35
C LEU A 339 10.44 11.27 -1.72
N PRO A 340 9.45 11.98 -2.27
CA PRO A 340 9.65 13.36 -2.69
C PRO A 340 10.02 14.25 -1.50
N ARG A 341 10.93 15.20 -1.74
CA ARG A 341 11.36 16.21 -0.75
C ARG A 341 11.49 17.59 -1.40
N PRO A 342 11.43 18.67 -0.59
CA PRO A 342 11.75 20.00 -1.07
C PRO A 342 13.11 20.04 -1.77
N GLY A 343 13.18 20.66 -2.93
CA GLY A 343 14.37 20.74 -3.78
C GLY A 343 14.58 19.58 -4.75
N MET A 344 13.74 18.54 -4.75
CA MET A 344 13.84 17.40 -5.69
C MET A 344 13.20 17.64 -7.07
N GLY A 345 12.94 18.90 -7.43
CA GLY A 345 12.41 19.31 -8.72
C GLY A 345 10.90 19.56 -8.73
N ALA A 346 10.42 20.19 -9.82
CA ALA A 346 9.07 20.75 -9.89
C ALA A 346 7.94 19.72 -9.67
N ARG A 347 8.14 18.48 -10.12
CA ARG A 347 7.14 17.42 -9.96
C ARG A 347 7.01 16.98 -8.50
N ALA A 348 8.14 16.79 -7.80
CA ALA A 348 8.15 16.49 -6.37
C ALA A 348 7.52 17.62 -5.54
N GLU A 349 7.86 18.88 -5.85
CA GLU A 349 7.26 20.05 -5.20
C GLU A 349 5.74 20.10 -5.42
N ALA A 350 5.27 19.78 -6.63
CA ALA A 350 3.84 19.76 -6.93
C ALA A 350 3.10 18.63 -6.18
N GLY A 351 3.71 17.45 -6.05
CA GLY A 351 3.17 16.34 -5.26
C GLY A 351 3.11 16.68 -3.77
N LEU A 352 4.16 17.28 -3.21
CA LEU A 352 4.18 17.77 -1.83
C LEU A 352 3.10 18.85 -1.60
N ALA A 353 2.95 19.80 -2.54
CA ALA A 353 1.92 20.83 -2.46
C ALA A 353 0.49 20.24 -2.55
N LEU A 354 0.29 19.19 -3.35
CA LEU A 354 -0.97 18.45 -3.40
C LEU A 354 -1.27 17.82 -2.03
N LEU A 355 -0.32 17.10 -1.44
CA LEU A 355 -0.48 16.44 -0.14
C LEU A 355 -0.68 17.45 0.99
N ALA A 356 0.05 18.56 1.01
CA ALA A 356 -0.12 19.63 1.99
C ALA A 356 -1.53 20.25 1.93
N ARG A 357 -2.12 20.36 0.73
CA ARG A 357 -3.49 20.85 0.54
C ARG A 357 -4.54 19.82 0.98
N MET A 358 -4.34 18.54 0.66
CA MET A 358 -5.30 17.48 0.97
C MET A 358 -5.25 17.05 2.44
N ILE A 359 -4.06 16.99 3.02
CA ILE A 359 -3.80 16.39 4.34
C ILE A 359 -2.94 17.37 5.17
N PRO A 360 -3.46 18.55 5.53
CA PRO A 360 -2.69 19.58 6.21
C PRO A 360 -2.22 19.12 7.60
N GLY A 361 -0.99 19.48 7.97
CA GLY A 361 -0.45 19.34 9.33
C GLY A 361 -0.11 17.92 9.78
N ARG A 362 -0.04 16.95 8.86
CA ARG A 362 0.24 15.54 9.17
C ARG A 362 1.49 14.97 8.50
N ASP A 363 2.25 15.80 7.80
CA ASP A 363 3.50 15.40 7.12
C ASP A 363 4.61 15.14 8.14
N LEU A 364 5.18 13.94 8.09
CA LEU A 364 6.24 13.47 8.98
C LEU A 364 7.64 13.57 8.34
N THR A 365 7.76 14.13 7.14
CA THR A 365 9.03 14.23 6.39
C THR A 365 10.13 14.90 7.21
N ALA A 366 9.80 15.96 7.96
CA ALA A 366 10.76 16.66 8.82
C ALA A 366 11.26 15.80 9.99
N MET A 367 10.51 14.78 10.40
CA MET A 367 10.86 13.87 11.49
C MET A 367 11.74 12.71 11.05
N THR A 368 12.03 12.62 9.75
CA THR A 368 12.81 11.51 9.18
C THR A 368 14.26 11.91 8.93
N GLU A 369 15.20 11.20 9.55
CA GLU A 369 16.63 11.43 9.33
C GLU A 369 17.09 10.93 7.95
N CYS A 370 17.62 11.83 7.11
CA CYS A 370 18.32 11.42 5.90
C CYS A 370 19.82 11.33 6.16
N ARG A 371 20.39 10.12 6.08
CA ARG A 371 21.84 9.99 5.92
C ARG A 371 22.19 10.11 4.45
N MET A 372 22.98 11.12 4.09
CA MET A 372 23.63 11.15 2.78
C MET A 372 24.58 9.95 2.67
N ARG A 373 24.30 8.99 1.80
CA ARG A 373 25.32 8.04 1.38
C ARG A 373 26.37 8.83 0.60
N ARG A 374 27.58 8.99 1.16
CA ARG A 374 28.72 9.41 0.35
C ARG A 374 28.91 8.37 -0.75
N PRO A 375 29.16 8.77 -2.01
CA PRO A 375 29.52 7.82 -3.05
C PRO A 375 30.72 7.00 -2.57
N VAL A 376 30.62 5.68 -2.64
CA VAL A 376 31.77 4.79 -2.47
C VAL A 376 32.70 5.11 -3.65
N PRO A 377 33.96 5.54 -3.42
CA PRO A 377 34.88 5.74 -4.53
C PRO A 377 35.01 4.43 -5.29
N THR A 378 34.65 4.43 -6.57
CA THR A 378 35.02 3.34 -7.47
C THR A 378 36.54 3.36 -7.55
N GLU A 379 37.20 2.38 -6.92
CA GLU A 379 38.62 2.15 -7.19
C GLU A 379 38.77 1.91 -8.70
N PRO A 380 39.69 2.62 -9.38
CA PRO A 380 39.98 2.33 -10.77
C PRO A 380 40.46 0.90 -10.85
N ARG A 381 39.78 0.07 -11.65
CA ARG A 381 40.30 -1.22 -12.07
C ARG A 381 41.69 -0.96 -12.67
N GLN A 382 42.73 -1.44 -12.00
CA GLN A 382 44.02 -1.61 -12.64
C GLN A 382 43.86 -2.77 -13.62
N ASP A 383 43.72 -2.44 -14.90
CA ASP A 383 43.93 -3.41 -15.96
C ASP A 383 45.37 -3.95 -15.81
N ARG A 384 45.49 -5.26 -15.59
CA ARG A 384 46.73 -6.03 -15.74
C ARG A 384 46.56 -7.04 -16.85
#